data_AF-A0A4Y8VAZ9-F1
#
_entry.id   AF-A0A4Y8VAZ9-F1
#
_cell.length_a   1.000
_cell.length_b   1.000
_cell.length_c   1.000
_cell.angle_alpha   90.00
_cell.angle_beta   90.00
_cell.angle_gamma   90.00
#
_symmetry.space_group_name_H-M   'P 1'
#
loop_
_entity.id
_entity.type
_entity.pdbx_description
1 polymer ?
#
loop_
_entity_poly.entity_id
_entity_poly.type
_entity_poly.pdbx_seq_one_letter_code
_entity_poly.pdbx_strand_id
1 'polypeptide(L)'
;MSCNIIVSVSDDFAKEAKRLAKKYPSFKQDYKEFLESIKDNPLQGDEITKNIRKIRMAIKAKGKGKSGGARVITFNILTDVENGQVVLLLLYDKEDASTVKVNVVKQLVRDMGFDI
;
A
#
# COMPACT_ATOMS: atom_id res chain seq x y z
N MET A 1 12.79 1.65 -21.07
CA MET A 1 12.86 0.48 -20.17
C MET A 1 11.53 0.42 -19.46
N SER A 2 10.76 -0.63 -19.73
CA SER A 2 9.39 -0.79 -19.25
C SER A 2 9.43 -1.57 -17.95
N CYS A 3 9.14 -0.91 -16.84
CA CYS A 3 8.93 -1.55 -15.54
C CYS A 3 7.69 -2.47 -15.65
N ASN A 4 7.86 -3.77 -15.46
CA ASN A 4 6.78 -4.75 -15.46
C ASN A 4 6.37 -5.10 -14.03
N ILE A 5 5.78 -4.12 -13.36
CA ILE A 5 5.26 -4.26 -12.00
C ILE A 5 3.76 -4.50 -12.05
N ILE A 6 3.34 -5.68 -11.62
CA ILE A 6 1.93 -6.03 -11.46
C ILE A 6 1.49 -5.62 -10.06
N VAL A 7 0.41 -4.86 -9.95
CA VAL A 7 -0.17 -4.48 -8.67
C VAL A 7 -1.47 -5.25 -8.44
N SER A 8 -1.58 -5.86 -7.26
CA SER A 8 -2.77 -6.59 -6.81
C SER A 8 -3.14 -6.15 -5.40
N VAL A 9 -4.37 -6.43 -4.96
CA VAL A 9 -4.88 -5.98 -3.66
C VAL A 9 -5.50 -7.13 -2.89
N SER A 10 -5.37 -7.13 -1.56
CA SER A 10 -6.11 -8.03 -0.68
C SER A 10 -7.57 -7.57 -0.51
N ASP A 11 -8.41 -8.45 0.02
CA ASP A 11 -9.80 -8.12 0.35
C ASP A 11 -9.90 -7.03 1.44
N ASP A 12 -9.03 -7.10 2.46
CA ASP A 12 -8.97 -6.09 3.52
C ASP A 12 -8.59 -4.71 2.97
N PHE A 13 -7.62 -4.67 2.05
CA PHE A 13 -7.25 -3.44 1.36
C PHE A 13 -8.42 -2.90 0.55
N ALA A 14 -9.07 -3.76 -0.26
CA ALA A 14 -10.17 -3.35 -1.13
C ALA A 14 -11.36 -2.79 -0.34
N LYS A 15 -11.69 -3.41 0.80
CA LYS A 15 -12.73 -2.96 1.72
C LYS A 15 -12.44 -1.56 2.27
N GLU A 16 -11.24 -1.34 2.77
CA GLU A 16 -10.85 -0.02 3.30
C GLU A 16 -10.72 1.03 2.20
N ALA A 17 -10.22 0.67 1.02
CA ALA A 17 -10.16 1.57 -0.13
C ALA A 17 -11.56 2.03 -0.54
N LYS A 18 -12.55 1.12 -0.54
CA LYS A 18 -13.96 1.46 -0.81
C LYS A 18 -14.53 2.40 0.26
N ARG A 19 -14.18 2.19 1.54
CA ARG A 19 -14.59 3.09 2.64
C ARG A 19 -14.00 4.48 2.48
N LEU A 20 -12.69 4.59 2.23
CA LEU A 20 -12.02 5.87 2.03
C LEU A 20 -12.48 6.59 0.75
N ALA A 21 -12.77 5.86 -0.32
CA ALA A 21 -13.35 6.40 -1.54
C ALA A 21 -14.73 7.05 -1.35
N LYS A 22 -15.50 6.58 -0.36
CA LYS A 22 -16.78 7.20 0.03
C LYS A 22 -16.57 8.41 0.95
N LYS A 23 -15.57 8.35 1.83
CA LYS A 23 -15.27 9.39 2.83
C LYS A 23 -14.62 10.63 2.21
N TYR A 24 -13.72 10.43 1.25
CA TYR A 24 -12.88 11.49 0.68
C TYR A 24 -13.07 11.60 -0.84
N PRO A 25 -13.61 12.73 -1.35
CA PRO A 25 -13.90 12.89 -2.78
C PRO A 25 -12.69 12.71 -3.70
N SER A 26 -11.49 13.12 -3.26
CA SER A 26 -10.26 13.01 -4.05
C SER A 26 -9.66 11.62 -4.09
N PHE A 27 -10.08 10.71 -3.20
CA PHE A 27 -9.37 9.45 -2.94
C PHE A 27 -9.19 8.58 -4.18
N LYS A 28 -10.20 8.53 -5.07
CA LYS A 28 -10.09 7.74 -6.30
C LYS A 28 -8.95 8.23 -7.20
N GLN A 29 -8.76 9.55 -7.28
CA GLN A 29 -7.68 10.14 -8.07
C GLN A 29 -6.34 9.98 -7.34
N ASP A 30 -6.30 10.21 -6.03
CA ASP A 30 -5.12 10.01 -5.20
C ASP A 30 -4.60 8.55 -5.27
N TYR A 31 -5.52 7.59 -5.27
CA TYR A 31 -5.20 6.16 -5.41
C TYR A 31 -4.64 5.81 -6.79
N LYS A 32 -5.16 6.41 -7.88
CA LYS A 32 -4.60 6.22 -9.22
C LYS A 32 -3.16 6.74 -9.28
N GLU A 33 -2.90 7.94 -8.76
CA GLU A 33 -1.55 8.52 -8.70
C GLU A 33 -0.61 7.65 -7.86
N PHE A 34 -1.12 7.07 -6.78
CA PHE A 34 -0.38 6.13 -5.95
C PHE A 34 -0.04 4.81 -6.67
N LEU A 35 -0.96 4.27 -7.47
CA LEU A 35 -0.69 3.06 -8.26
C LEU A 35 0.41 3.28 -9.30
N GLU A 36 0.38 4.42 -9.99
CA GLU A 36 1.44 4.76 -10.94
C GLU A 36 2.79 4.93 -10.23
N SER A 37 2.82 5.58 -9.06
CA SER A 37 4.08 5.71 -8.31
C SER A 37 4.66 4.37 -7.87
N ILE A 38 3.82 3.36 -7.57
CA ILE A 38 4.28 2.00 -7.24
C ILE A 38 4.90 1.31 -8.45
N LYS A 39 4.30 1.47 -9.63
CA LYS A 39 4.86 0.89 -10.86
C LYS A 39 6.21 1.53 -11.21
N ASP A 40 6.34 2.83 -10.99
CA ASP A 40 7.59 3.55 -11.22
C ASP A 40 8.67 3.22 -10.17
N ASN A 41 8.27 3.03 -8.91
CA ASN A 41 9.17 2.67 -7.83
C ASN A 41 8.51 1.71 -6.83
N PRO A 42 8.65 0.39 -7.03
CA PRO A 42 8.06 -0.61 -6.14
C PRO A 42 8.74 -0.63 -4.75
N LEU A 43 9.97 -0.11 -4.64
CA LEU A 43 10.76 -0.04 -3.41
C LEU A 43 10.54 1.27 -2.62
N GLN A 44 9.53 2.07 -2.95
CA GLN A 44 9.23 3.30 -2.21
C GLN A 44 8.79 3.02 -0.76
N GLY A 45 8.87 4.05 0.09
CA GLY A 45 8.46 3.97 1.49
C GLY A 45 9.46 3.25 2.40
N ASP A 46 9.03 2.95 3.61
CA ASP A 46 9.87 2.37 4.66
C ASP A 46 9.68 0.86 4.70
N GLU A 47 10.75 0.08 4.57
CA GLU A 47 10.69 -1.37 4.83
C GLU A 47 10.56 -1.61 6.33
N ILE A 48 9.49 -2.30 6.74
CA ILE A 48 9.21 -2.57 8.16
C ILE A 48 9.61 -4.00 8.55
N THR A 49 9.64 -4.91 7.58
CA THR A 49 10.23 -6.25 7.66
C THR A 49 10.49 -6.75 6.24
N LYS A 50 11.18 -7.87 6.08
CA LYS A 50 11.62 -8.39 4.77
C LYS A 50 10.48 -8.36 3.76
N ASN A 51 10.68 -7.65 2.65
CA ASN A 51 9.74 -7.50 1.54
C ASN A 51 8.40 -6.83 1.89
N ILE A 52 8.21 -6.39 3.14
CA ILE A 52 7.00 -5.68 3.57
C ILE A 52 7.33 -4.21 3.79
N ARG A 53 6.61 -3.34 3.09
CA ARG A 53 6.84 -1.90 3.12
C ARG A 53 5.63 -1.13 3.60
N LYS A 54 5.89 0.03 4.20
CA LYS A 54 4.90 1.01 4.63
C LYS A 54 5.08 2.27 3.81
N ILE A 55 4.08 2.55 2.98
CA ILE A 55 4.10 3.70 2.06
C ILE A 55 3.08 4.73 2.54
N ARG A 56 3.49 6.01 2.53
CA ARG A 56 2.62 7.14 2.92
C ARG A 56 1.92 7.68 1.68
N MET A 57 0.60 7.54 1.64
CA MET A 57 -0.24 8.06 0.57
C MET A 57 -0.91 9.36 1.02
N ALA A 58 -0.75 10.43 0.24
CA ALA A 58 -1.51 11.66 0.50
C ALA A 58 -2.97 11.43 0.10
N ILE A 59 -3.90 12.04 0.83
CA ILE A 59 -5.29 12.18 0.42
C ILE A 59 -5.57 13.67 0.31
N LYS A 60 -5.68 14.20 -0.92
CA LYS A 60 -5.69 15.64 -1.18
C LYS A 60 -6.86 16.34 -0.48
N ALA A 61 -8.03 15.72 -0.43
CA ALA A 61 -9.21 16.21 0.27
C ALA A 61 -8.99 16.48 1.76
N LYS A 62 -7.95 15.91 2.37
CA LYS A 62 -7.60 16.17 3.77
C LYS A 62 -6.79 17.45 3.99
N GLY A 63 -6.17 18.01 2.95
CA GLY A 63 -5.36 19.24 3.05
C GLY A 63 -4.10 19.15 3.92
N LYS A 64 -3.74 17.97 4.44
CA LYS A 64 -2.64 17.75 5.39
C LYS A 64 -1.40 17.09 4.77
N GLY A 65 -1.38 16.92 3.45
CA GLY A 65 -0.31 16.20 2.74
C GLY A 65 -0.12 14.75 3.19
N LYS A 66 1.06 14.18 2.97
CA LYS A 66 1.38 12.77 3.32
C LYS A 66 1.34 12.51 4.84
N SER A 67 1.60 13.52 5.66
CA SER A 67 1.67 13.37 7.11
C SER A 67 0.31 13.19 7.77
N GLY A 68 -0.79 13.58 7.11
CA GLY A 68 -2.17 13.38 7.56
C GLY A 68 -3.03 12.51 6.62
N GLY A 69 -2.43 11.92 5.58
CA GLY A 69 -3.11 11.03 4.64
C GLY A 69 -3.29 9.61 5.16
N ALA A 70 -3.20 8.63 4.26
CA ALA A 70 -3.30 7.22 4.58
C ALA A 70 -1.93 6.52 4.53
N ARG A 71 -1.87 5.33 5.12
CA ARG A 71 -0.74 4.43 5.04
C ARG A 71 -1.16 3.15 4.35
N VAL A 72 -0.32 2.73 3.42
CA VAL A 72 -0.48 1.48 2.68
C VAL A 72 0.63 0.53 3.13
N ILE A 73 0.25 -0.69 3.48
CA ILE A 73 1.19 -1.78 3.73
C ILE A 73 1.23 -2.64 2.47
N THR A 74 2.43 -2.87 1.95
CA THR A 74 2.65 -3.71 0.76
C THR A 74 3.51 -4.92 1.08
N PHE A 75 3.35 -5.97 0.29
CA PHE A 75 4.27 -7.09 0.20
C PHE A 75 4.80 -7.18 -1.22
N ASN A 76 6.13 -7.14 -1.35
CA ASN A 76 6.84 -7.04 -2.61
C ASN A 76 7.42 -8.41 -3.00
N ILE A 77 6.96 -8.95 -4.11
CA ILE A 77 7.44 -10.19 -4.72
C ILE A 77 8.18 -9.79 -6.00
N LEU A 78 9.40 -9.29 -5.84
CA LEU A 78 10.19 -8.75 -6.93
C LEU A 78 11.19 -9.80 -7.43
N THR A 79 11.27 -9.98 -8.75
CA THR A 79 12.32 -10.80 -9.38
C THR A 79 13.58 -9.97 -9.63
N ASP A 80 13.40 -8.68 -9.91
CA ASP A 80 14.47 -7.67 -9.97
C ASP A 80 13.88 -6.28 -9.67
N VAL A 81 14.64 -5.20 -9.91
CA VAL A 81 14.21 -3.83 -9.60
C VAL A 81 13.03 -3.36 -10.49
N GLU A 82 12.93 -3.88 -11.71
CA GLU A 82 11.95 -3.47 -12.72
C GLU A 82 10.82 -4.50 -12.94
N ASN A 83 10.93 -5.71 -12.39
CA ASN A 83 10.01 -6.81 -12.64
C ASN A 83 9.50 -7.45 -11.34
N GLY A 84 8.19 -7.72 -11.29
CA GLY A 84 7.57 -8.50 -10.23
C GLY A 84 6.17 -8.06 -9.88
N GLN A 85 5.77 -8.35 -8.64
CA GLN A 85 4.44 -8.07 -8.12
C GLN A 85 4.51 -7.30 -6.81
N VAL A 86 3.62 -6.32 -6.66
CA VAL A 86 3.36 -5.64 -5.39
C VAL A 86 1.92 -5.95 -4.97
N VAL A 87 1.78 -6.56 -3.81
CA VAL A 87 0.48 -6.83 -3.18
C VAL A 87 0.19 -5.72 -2.18
N LEU A 88 -0.91 -5.00 -2.35
CA LEU A 88 -1.40 -4.03 -1.35
C LEU A 88 -2.20 -4.79 -0.29
N LEU A 89 -1.61 -4.94 0.89
CA LEU A 89 -2.15 -5.78 1.96
C LEU A 89 -3.16 -5.04 2.83
N LEU A 90 -2.83 -3.83 3.25
CA LEU A 90 -3.65 -3.05 4.18
C LEU A 90 -3.61 -1.58 3.83
N LEU A 91 -4.71 -0.89 4.07
CA LEU A 91 -4.86 0.55 3.92
C LEU A 91 -5.56 1.09 5.16
N TYR A 92 -4.98 2.12 5.76
CA TYR A 92 -5.62 2.79 6.88
C TYR A 92 -5.37 4.28 6.83
N ASP A 93 -6.38 5.04 7.20
CA ASP A 93 -6.24 6.46 7.48
C ASP A 93 -5.45 6.64 8.79
N LYS A 94 -4.46 7.53 8.80
CA LYS A 94 -3.68 7.85 10.00
C LYS A 94 -4.53 8.40 11.15
N GLU A 95 -5.62 9.10 10.86
CA GLU A 95 -6.53 9.63 11.87
C GLU A 95 -7.38 8.53 12.51
N ASP A 96 -7.66 7.45 11.76
CA ASP A 96 -8.45 6.32 12.24
C ASP A 96 -7.56 5.27 12.96
N ALA A 97 -6.28 5.15 12.58
CA ALA A 97 -5.34 4.20 13.19
C ALA A 97 -3.87 4.67 13.17
N SER A 98 -3.12 4.40 14.25
CA SER A 98 -1.75 4.90 14.43
C SER A 98 -0.68 3.99 13.81
N THR A 99 -0.78 2.67 13.95
CA THR A 99 0.23 1.69 13.47
C THR A 99 -0.35 0.28 13.38
N VAL A 100 0.01 -0.46 12.33
CA VAL A 100 -0.26 -1.90 12.20
C VAL A 100 0.88 -2.69 12.86
N LYS A 101 0.54 -3.71 13.66
CA LYS A 101 1.54 -4.60 14.27
C LYS A 101 2.21 -5.47 13.20
N VAL A 102 3.53 -5.50 13.17
CA VAL A 102 4.32 -6.28 12.19
C VAL A 102 3.91 -7.76 12.17
N ASN A 103 3.68 -8.36 13.33
CA ASN A 103 3.28 -9.77 13.44
C ASN A 103 1.95 -10.07 12.72
N VAL A 104 1.00 -9.12 12.71
CA VAL A 104 -0.28 -9.29 11.99
C VAL A 104 -0.03 -9.29 10.49
N VAL A 105 0.83 -8.38 10.00
CA VAL A 105 1.17 -8.34 8.57
C VAL A 105 1.91 -9.60 8.14
N LYS A 106 2.82 -10.10 8.97
CA LYS A 106 3.51 -11.37 8.70
C LYS A 106 2.53 -12.54 8.58
N GLN A 107 1.52 -12.58 9.45
CA GLN A 107 0.51 -13.62 9.38
C GLN A 107 -0.31 -13.52 8.09
N LEU A 108 -0.72 -12.32 7.67
CA LEU A 108 -1.42 -12.13 6.38
C LEU A 108 -0.62 -12.67 5.19
N VAL A 109 0.70 -12.45 5.19
CA VAL A 109 1.58 -12.96 4.13
C VAL A 109 1.74 -14.48 4.19
N ARG A 110 1.80 -15.07 5.40
CA ARG A 110 1.80 -16.53 5.57
C ARG A 110 0.49 -17.17 5.12
N ASP A 111 -0.64 -16.53 5.38
CA ASP A 111 -1.96 -17.01 4.95
C ASP A 111 -2.10 -16.97 3.42
N MET A 112 -1.32 -16.12 2.74
CA MET A 112 -1.17 -16.12 1.27
C MET A 112 -0.22 -17.22 0.74
N GLY A 113 0.40 -18.01 1.62
CA GLY A 113 1.32 -19.10 1.25
C GLY A 113 2.80 -18.72 1.16
N PHE A 114 3.21 -17.56 1.68
CA PHE A 114 4.59 -17.10 1.67
C PHE A 114 5.24 -17.19 3.07
N ASP A 115 6.41 -17.80 3.16
CA ASP A 115 7.17 -17.91 4.41
C ASP A 115 8.11 -16.71 4.63
N ILE A 116 7.85 -15.93 5.70
CA ILE A 116 8.59 -14.72 6.12
C ILE A 116 8.67 -14.52 7.64
#